data_AF-A0A955H4F9-F1
#
_entry.id   AF-A0A955H4F9-F1
#
_cell.length_a   1.000
_cell.length_b   1.000
_cell.length_c   1.000
_cell.angle_alpha   90.00
_cell.angle_beta   90.00
_cell.angle_gamma   90.00
#
_symmetry.space_group_name_H-M   'P 1'
#
loop_
_entity.id
_entity.type
_entity.pdbx_description
1 polymer ?
#
loop_
_entity_poly.entity_id
_entity_poly.type
_entity_poly.pdbx_seq_one_letter_code
_entity_poly.pdbx_strand_id
1 'polypeptide(L)'
;MQSKSLLIAVAAFALTATGVHAYGGSVLSRAGLSEKQVSAIQEAQHLRQEGDLKAARDLLAEAGITEEVLMSIHQAAKEVRSEMRQALIDGDWEAFKVATEGTSLGDSILDEDDFKLFQEAHALRMNGEWEEAADILEEIGVDVDKKYHYQRKVRKGFLDQLSDEQRAALQVARQANDRATMQAIFDEAGIVNRG
;
A
#
# COMPACT_ATOMS: atom_id res chain seq x y z
N MET A 1 -35.51 17.33 -5.22
CA MET A 1 -34.53 17.49 -6.30
C MET A 1 -33.19 16.99 -5.77
N GLN A 2 -32.76 15.79 -6.16
CA GLN A 2 -31.43 15.29 -5.76
C GLN A 2 -30.39 16.19 -6.42
N SER A 3 -29.59 16.84 -5.58
CA SER A 3 -28.68 17.90 -5.98
C SER A 3 -27.56 17.32 -6.83
N LYS A 4 -27.32 17.93 -8.00
CA LYS A 4 -26.24 17.57 -8.93
C LYS A 4 -24.85 17.56 -8.26
N SER A 5 -24.70 18.26 -7.13
CA SER A 5 -23.49 18.24 -6.29
C SER A 5 -23.24 16.88 -5.63
N LEU A 6 -24.28 16.18 -5.19
CA LEU A 6 -24.16 14.83 -4.61
C LEU A 6 -23.72 13.81 -5.68
N LEU A 7 -24.22 13.97 -6.91
CA LEU A 7 -23.79 13.14 -8.06
C LEU A 7 -22.32 13.38 -8.45
N ILE A 8 -21.78 14.58 -8.23
CA ILE A 8 -20.37 14.90 -8.51
C ILE A 8 -19.45 14.36 -7.40
N ALA A 9 -19.85 14.48 -6.12
CA ALA A 9 -19.08 13.96 -4.99
C ALA A 9 -18.97 12.43 -5.00
N VAL A 10 -20.06 11.71 -5.30
CA VAL A 10 -20.04 10.25 -5.43
C VAL A 10 -19.22 9.81 -6.66
N ALA A 11 -19.28 10.56 -7.76
CA ALA A 11 -18.45 10.29 -8.94
C ALA A 11 -16.95 10.52 -8.67
N ALA A 12 -16.58 11.56 -7.90
CA ALA A 12 -15.21 11.82 -7.50
C ALA A 12 -14.67 10.73 -6.56
N PHE A 13 -15.49 10.26 -5.62
CA PHE A 13 -15.15 9.12 -4.76
C PHE A 13 -15.01 7.83 -5.57
N ALA A 14 -15.89 7.56 -6.54
CA ALA A 14 -15.78 6.42 -7.43
C ALA A 14 -14.54 6.47 -8.36
N LEU A 15 -13.94 7.64 -8.56
CA LEU A 15 -12.69 7.82 -9.32
C LEU A 15 -11.42 7.76 -8.46
N THR A 16 -11.49 8.07 -7.16
CA THR A 16 -10.35 7.98 -6.22
C THR A 16 -10.34 6.70 -5.38
N ALA A 17 -11.45 5.98 -5.34
CA ALA A 17 -11.62 4.69 -4.66
C ALA A 17 -11.01 3.51 -5.44
N THR A 18 -9.85 3.68 -6.08
CA THR A 18 -9.00 2.53 -6.44
C THR A 18 -8.47 1.81 -5.19
N GLY A 19 -8.61 2.40 -4.01
CA GLY A 19 -8.17 1.84 -2.73
C GLY A 19 -9.23 1.17 -1.84
N VAL A 20 -10.47 0.93 -2.27
CA VAL A 20 -11.49 0.31 -1.37
C VAL A 20 -11.21 -1.18 -1.10
N HIS A 21 -10.41 -1.85 -1.94
CA HIS A 21 -9.81 -3.15 -1.59
C HIS A 21 -8.93 -3.08 -0.32
N ALA A 22 -8.48 -1.89 0.09
CA ALA A 22 -7.74 -1.69 1.33
C ALA A 22 -8.63 -1.47 2.56
N TYR A 23 -9.95 -1.29 2.38
CA TYR A 23 -10.88 -1.16 3.51
C TYR A 23 -11.39 -2.54 3.87
N GLY A 24 -10.63 -3.21 4.73
CA GLY A 24 -11.05 -4.46 5.34
C GLY A 24 -12.29 -4.29 6.20
N GLY A 25 -12.87 -5.42 6.63
CA GLY A 25 -14.06 -5.43 7.50
C GLY A 25 -13.93 -4.51 8.72
N SER A 26 -12.72 -4.44 9.30
CA SER A 26 -12.38 -3.58 10.43
C SER A 26 -12.65 -2.09 10.18
N VAL A 27 -12.34 -1.56 9.00
CA VAL A 27 -12.57 -0.15 8.66
C VAL A 27 -14.07 0.15 8.56
N LEU A 28 -14.83 -0.73 7.90
CA LEU A 28 -16.26 -0.54 7.68
C LEU A 28 -17.05 -0.66 8.99
N SER A 29 -16.66 -1.59 9.87
CA SER A 29 -17.24 -1.71 11.21
C SER A 29 -16.96 -0.48 12.07
N ARG A 30 -15.74 0.07 12.06
CA ARG A 30 -15.38 1.29 12.80
C ARG A 30 -16.09 2.53 12.28
N ALA A 31 -16.33 2.60 10.97
CA ALA A 31 -17.12 3.67 10.36
C ALA A 31 -18.62 3.58 10.67
N GLY A 32 -19.07 2.53 11.38
CA GLY A 32 -20.45 2.37 11.84
C GLY A 32 -21.42 2.04 10.72
N LEU A 33 -20.95 1.39 9.65
CA LEU A 33 -21.81 1.03 8.52
C LEU A 33 -22.77 -0.10 8.87
N SER A 34 -23.99 0.00 8.35
CA SER A 34 -24.96 -1.10 8.37
C SER A 34 -24.56 -2.23 7.43
N GLU A 35 -25.03 -3.45 7.69
CA GLU A 35 -24.82 -4.60 6.79
C GLU A 35 -25.27 -4.31 5.36
N LYS A 36 -26.39 -3.61 5.18
CA LYS A 36 -26.89 -3.17 3.86
C LYS A 36 -25.86 -2.30 3.13
N GLN A 37 -25.26 -1.34 3.84
CA GLN A 37 -24.24 -0.45 3.27
C GLN A 37 -22.96 -1.21 2.93
N VAL A 38 -22.53 -2.15 3.79
CA VAL A 38 -21.36 -3.00 3.55
C VAL A 38 -21.55 -3.85 2.29
N SER A 39 -22.69 -4.55 2.17
CA SER A 39 -22.99 -5.36 0.98
C SER A 39 -23.07 -4.51 -0.29
N ALA A 40 -23.68 -3.32 -0.23
CA ALA A 40 -23.74 -2.42 -1.38
C ALA A 40 -22.37 -1.92 -1.82
N ILE A 41 -21.42 -1.69 -0.89
CA ILE A 41 -20.04 -1.34 -1.25
C ILE A 41 -19.34 -2.49 -1.98
N GLN A 42 -19.50 -3.72 -1.50
CA GLN A 42 -18.91 -4.92 -2.11
C GLN A 42 -19.46 -5.18 -3.51
N GLU A 43 -20.77 -5.07 -3.69
CA GLU A 43 -21.41 -5.27 -5.00
C GLU A 43 -21.10 -4.11 -5.96
N ALA A 44 -21.09 -2.86 -5.49
CA ALA A 44 -20.67 -1.71 -6.29
C ALA A 44 -19.22 -1.85 -6.78
N GLN A 45 -18.36 -2.51 -6.00
CA GLN A 45 -17.00 -2.81 -6.41
C GLN A 45 -16.94 -3.83 -7.56
N HIS A 46 -17.73 -4.90 -7.52
CA HIS A 46 -17.83 -5.85 -8.62
C HIS A 46 -18.27 -5.16 -9.92
N LEU A 47 -19.34 -4.35 -9.84
CA LEU A 47 -19.84 -3.57 -10.98
C LEU A 47 -18.77 -2.63 -11.55
N ARG A 48 -17.93 -2.03 -10.70
CA ARG A 48 -16.80 -1.19 -11.15
C ARG A 48 -15.73 -2.01 -11.88
N GLN A 49 -15.41 -3.21 -11.42
CA GLN A 49 -14.45 -4.10 -12.09
C GLN A 49 -14.95 -4.52 -13.48
N GLU A 50 -16.27 -4.66 -13.64
CA GLU A 50 -16.93 -4.93 -14.91
C GLU A 50 -17.07 -3.68 -15.81
N GLY A 51 -16.74 -2.49 -15.29
CA GLY A 51 -16.82 -1.22 -16.00
C GLY A 51 -18.17 -0.51 -15.91
N ASP A 52 -19.15 -1.05 -15.17
CA ASP A 52 -20.46 -0.43 -14.98
C ASP A 52 -20.45 0.56 -13.80
N LEU A 53 -19.79 1.70 -14.03
CA LEU A 53 -19.68 2.78 -13.05
C LEU A 53 -21.04 3.39 -12.68
N LYS A 54 -22.02 3.33 -13.60
CA LYS A 54 -23.33 3.93 -13.37
C LYS A 54 -24.14 3.06 -12.42
N ALA A 55 -24.21 1.75 -12.66
CA ALA A 55 -24.90 0.81 -11.78
C ALA A 55 -24.28 0.83 -10.38
N ALA A 56 -22.95 0.83 -10.28
CA ALA A 56 -22.24 0.93 -9.01
C ALA A 56 -22.64 2.18 -8.21
N ARG A 57 -22.70 3.34 -8.87
CA ARG A 57 -23.08 4.61 -8.24
C ARG A 57 -24.53 4.58 -7.76
N ASP A 58 -25.44 4.10 -8.60
CA ASP A 58 -26.87 4.10 -8.31
C ASP A 58 -27.16 3.14 -7.14
N LEU A 59 -26.46 1.99 -7.07
CA LEU A 59 -26.51 1.04 -5.95
C LEU A 59 -26.05 1.66 -4.62
N LEU A 60 -24.92 2.39 -4.62
CA LEU A 60 -24.42 3.07 -3.42
C LEU A 60 -25.41 4.13 -2.92
N ALA A 61 -26.00 4.89 -3.84
CA ALA A 61 -27.00 5.90 -3.50
C ALA A 61 -28.27 5.26 -2.89
N GLU A 62 -28.74 4.14 -3.45
CA GLU A 62 -29.88 3.38 -2.93
C GLU A 62 -29.61 2.76 -1.53
N ALA A 63 -28.36 2.38 -1.27
CA ALA A 63 -27.92 1.92 0.04
C ALA A 63 -27.78 3.04 1.07
N GLY A 64 -28.01 4.29 0.68
CA GLY A 64 -27.86 5.45 1.57
C GLY A 64 -26.40 5.78 1.88
N ILE A 65 -25.48 5.47 0.97
CA ILE A 65 -24.08 5.88 1.06
C ILE A 65 -24.03 7.36 0.66
N THR A 66 -24.15 8.25 1.64
CA THR A 66 -24.05 9.70 1.46
C THR A 66 -22.61 10.17 1.55
N GLU A 67 -22.36 11.43 1.19
CA GLU A 67 -21.05 12.06 1.38
C GLU A 67 -20.58 12.00 2.84
N GLU A 68 -21.48 12.15 3.80
CA GLU A 68 -21.19 12.05 5.23
C GLU A 68 -20.71 10.65 5.62
N VAL A 69 -21.34 9.60 5.09
CA VAL A 69 -20.91 8.20 5.28
C VAL A 69 -19.54 7.97 4.63
N LEU A 70 -19.31 8.53 3.45
CA LEU A 70 -18.00 8.45 2.80
C LEU A 70 -16.90 9.16 3.61
N MET A 71 -17.21 10.29 4.25
CA MET A 71 -16.29 10.97 5.15
C MET A 71 -16.01 10.15 6.41
N SER A 72 -17.01 9.48 6.99
CA SER A 72 -16.79 8.61 8.16
C SER A 72 -15.89 7.42 7.82
N ILE A 73 -16.07 6.80 6.65
CA ILE A 73 -15.19 5.73 6.14
C ILE A 73 -13.76 6.24 6.00
N HIS A 74 -13.57 7.42 5.39
CA HIS A 74 -12.23 8.01 5.25
C HIS A 74 -11.55 8.29 6.60
N GLN A 75 -12.31 8.79 7.56
CA GLN A 75 -11.79 9.07 8.90
C GLN A 75 -11.39 7.76 9.61
N ALA A 76 -12.25 6.74 9.59
CA ALA A 76 -11.95 5.42 10.15
C ALA A 76 -10.72 4.78 9.47
N ALA A 77 -10.61 4.90 8.15
CA ALA A 77 -9.45 4.41 7.42
C ALA A 77 -8.14 5.13 7.81
N LYS A 78 -8.21 6.44 8.03
CA LYS A 78 -7.07 7.23 8.49
C LYS A 78 -6.63 6.81 9.89
N GLU A 79 -7.58 6.56 10.78
CA GLU A 79 -7.32 6.06 12.13
C GLU A 79 -6.66 4.68 12.10
N VAL A 80 -7.22 3.73 11.35
CA VAL A 80 -6.63 2.40 11.15
C VAL A 80 -5.20 2.50 10.60
N ARG A 81 -4.95 3.34 9.59
CA ARG A 81 -3.59 3.56 9.07
C ARG A 81 -2.64 4.15 10.09
N SER A 82 -3.14 5.04 10.95
CA SER A 82 -2.34 5.64 12.02
C SER A 82 -1.98 4.62 13.09
N GLU A 83 -2.94 3.79 13.51
CA GLU A 83 -2.73 2.70 14.47
C GLU A 83 -1.75 1.66 13.92
N MET A 84 -1.95 1.22 12.68
CA MET A 84 -1.04 0.31 12.00
C MET A 84 0.38 0.88 11.95
N ARG A 85 0.55 2.16 11.59
CA ARG A 85 1.86 2.82 11.58
C ARG A 85 2.46 2.88 12.99
N GLN A 86 1.65 3.19 14.00
CA GLN A 86 2.12 3.25 15.38
C GLN A 86 2.59 1.88 15.87
N ALA A 87 1.82 0.82 15.58
CA ALA A 87 2.20 -0.56 15.88
C ALA A 87 3.52 -0.95 15.21
N LEU A 88 3.78 -0.52 13.97
CA LEU A 88 5.08 -0.72 13.31
C LEU A 88 6.22 0.01 14.01
N ILE A 89 6.00 1.22 14.50
CA ILE A 89 7.02 2.00 15.21
C ILE A 89 7.33 1.36 16.57
N ASP A 90 6.30 0.93 17.27
CA ASP A 90 6.42 0.36 18.61
C ASP A 90 6.84 -1.13 18.58
N GLY A 91 6.81 -1.76 17.41
CA GLY A 91 7.08 -3.19 17.25
C GLY A 91 5.98 -4.08 17.85
N ASP A 92 4.75 -3.57 17.95
CA ASP A 92 3.62 -4.26 18.57
C ASP A 92 2.88 -5.12 17.54
N TRP A 93 3.25 -6.40 17.47
CA TRP A 93 2.65 -7.38 16.56
C TRP A 93 1.15 -7.61 16.83
N GLU A 94 0.73 -7.62 18.09
CA GLU A 94 -0.68 -7.86 18.43
C GLU A 94 -1.55 -6.66 18.02
N ALA A 95 -1.09 -5.44 18.27
CA ALA A 95 -1.77 -4.24 17.79
C ALA A 95 -1.81 -4.18 16.26
N PHE A 96 -0.73 -4.60 15.59
CA PHE A 96 -0.69 -4.66 14.13
C PHE A 96 -1.74 -5.62 13.57
N LYS A 97 -1.84 -6.85 14.09
CA LYS A 97 -2.84 -7.84 13.67
C LYS A 97 -4.27 -7.30 13.79
N VAL A 98 -4.58 -6.66 14.90
CA VAL A 98 -5.91 -6.06 15.12
C VAL A 98 -6.18 -4.92 14.13
N ALA A 99 -5.18 -4.10 13.81
CA ALA A 99 -5.33 -3.00 12.86
C ALA A 99 -5.45 -3.47 11.40
N THR A 100 -4.83 -4.61 11.05
CA THR A 100 -4.83 -5.15 9.67
C THR A 100 -5.85 -6.25 9.44
N GLU A 101 -6.62 -6.64 10.45
CA GLU A 101 -7.65 -7.69 10.35
C GLU A 101 -8.64 -7.41 9.20
N GLY A 102 -8.81 -8.41 8.34
CA GLY A 102 -9.70 -8.37 7.19
C GLY A 102 -9.22 -7.47 6.04
N THR A 103 -7.97 -7.00 6.07
CA THR A 103 -7.32 -6.30 4.96
C THR A 103 -6.40 -7.25 4.21
N SER A 104 -6.15 -7.00 2.91
CA SER A 104 -5.20 -7.84 2.15
C SER A 104 -3.79 -7.82 2.74
N LEU A 105 -3.43 -6.77 3.48
CA LEU A 105 -2.13 -6.67 4.15
C LEU A 105 -2.02 -7.63 5.33
N GLY A 106 -3.11 -7.80 6.08
CA GLY A 106 -3.20 -8.79 7.16
C GLY A 106 -3.21 -10.23 6.64
N ASP A 107 -3.68 -10.45 5.41
CA ASP A 107 -3.62 -11.75 4.75
C ASP A 107 -2.22 -12.11 4.24
N SER A 108 -1.37 -11.11 3.96
CA SER A 108 0.03 -11.30 3.52
C SER A 108 1.00 -11.52 4.68
N ILE A 109 0.77 -10.89 5.83
CA ILE A 109 1.68 -10.92 6.99
C ILE A 109 1.07 -11.82 8.05
N LEU A 110 1.51 -13.08 8.10
CA LEU A 110 0.84 -14.13 8.87
C LEU A 110 1.48 -14.36 10.24
N ASP A 111 2.76 -14.06 10.38
CA ASP A 111 3.52 -14.28 11.60
C ASP A 111 4.41 -13.09 12.00
N GLU A 112 5.09 -13.24 13.14
CA GLU A 112 5.95 -12.19 13.71
C GLU A 112 7.23 -11.96 12.88
N ASP A 113 7.66 -12.95 12.10
CA ASP A 113 8.85 -12.83 11.27
C ASP A 113 8.53 -12.04 9.99
N ASP A 114 7.38 -12.29 9.36
CA ASP A 114 6.84 -11.43 8.29
C ASP A 114 6.65 -9.99 8.77
N PHE A 115 6.19 -9.81 10.01
CA PHE A 115 6.00 -8.49 10.61
C PHE A 115 7.33 -7.75 10.79
N LYS A 116 8.40 -8.44 11.21
CA LYS A 116 9.74 -7.84 11.31
C LYS A 116 10.29 -7.41 9.96
N LEU A 117 10.13 -8.25 8.93
CA LEU A 117 10.47 -7.90 7.55
C LEU A 117 9.67 -6.68 7.08
N PHE A 118 8.37 -6.64 7.38
CA PHE A 118 7.54 -5.49 7.06
C PHE A 118 7.96 -4.20 7.80
N GLN A 119 8.40 -4.33 9.06
CA GLN A 119 8.95 -3.22 9.85
C GLN A 119 10.27 -2.70 9.24
N GLU A 120 11.15 -3.59 8.81
CA GLU A 120 12.40 -3.26 8.11
C GLU A 120 12.10 -2.53 6.79
N ALA A 121 11.18 -3.06 5.98
CA ALA A 121 10.72 -2.40 4.78
C ALA A 121 10.15 -0.99 5.07
N HIS A 122 9.39 -0.83 6.15
CA HIS A 122 8.87 0.48 6.56
C HIS A 122 10.01 1.45 6.92
N ALA A 123 11.04 1.00 7.65
CA ALA A 123 12.20 1.82 7.99
C ALA A 123 12.98 2.25 6.74
N LEU A 124 13.23 1.33 5.81
CA LEU A 124 13.87 1.61 4.52
C LEU A 124 13.10 2.68 3.73
N ARG A 125 11.76 2.59 3.69
CA ARG A 125 10.93 3.64 3.05
C ARG A 125 11.08 5.00 3.72
N MET A 126 11.18 5.05 5.04
CA MET A 126 11.37 6.32 5.78
C MET A 126 12.73 6.95 5.48
N ASN A 127 13.74 6.14 5.17
CA ASN A 127 15.08 6.59 4.77
C ASN A 127 15.18 6.92 3.26
N GLY A 128 14.12 6.67 2.48
CA GLY A 128 14.11 6.87 1.04
C GLY A 128 14.68 5.70 0.23
N GLU A 129 14.90 4.56 0.88
CA GLU A 129 15.41 3.31 0.29
C GLU A 129 14.24 2.49 -0.27
N TRP A 130 13.51 3.11 -1.21
CA TRP A 130 12.26 2.56 -1.75
C TRP A 130 12.44 1.23 -2.51
N GLU A 131 13.63 1.00 -3.08
CA GLU A 131 13.93 -0.22 -3.84
C GLU A 131 14.09 -1.42 -2.92
N GLU A 132 14.95 -1.31 -1.90
CA GLU A 132 15.17 -2.39 -0.93
C GLU A 132 13.89 -2.72 -0.16
N ALA A 133 13.15 -1.68 0.25
CA ALA A 133 11.84 -1.89 0.87
C ALA A 133 10.87 -2.63 -0.04
N ALA A 134 10.86 -2.34 -1.34
CA ALA A 134 9.96 -3.00 -2.28
C ALA A 134 10.32 -4.48 -2.51
N ASP A 135 11.61 -4.84 -2.47
CA ASP A 135 12.04 -6.23 -2.56
C ASP A 135 11.59 -7.04 -1.33
N ILE A 136 11.75 -6.49 -0.13
CA ILE A 136 11.25 -7.12 1.10
C ILE A 136 9.71 -7.28 1.05
N LEU A 137 8.98 -6.23 0.64
CA LEU A 137 7.52 -6.28 0.53
C LEU A 137 7.04 -7.36 -0.46
N GLU A 138 7.73 -7.55 -1.59
CA GLU A 138 7.38 -8.61 -2.53
C GLU A 138 7.66 -10.00 -1.96
N GLU A 139 8.77 -10.17 -1.21
CA GLU A 139 9.13 -11.44 -0.57
C GLU A 139 8.04 -11.92 0.40
N ILE A 140 7.48 -11.01 1.19
CA ILE A 140 6.34 -11.29 2.09
C ILE A 140 4.96 -11.22 1.40
N GLY A 141 4.93 -11.18 0.06
CA GLY A 141 3.69 -11.26 -0.71
C GLY A 141 2.79 -10.03 -0.63
N VAL A 142 3.34 -8.85 -0.30
CA VAL A 142 2.61 -7.56 -0.32
C VAL A 142 2.72 -6.94 -1.71
N ASP A 143 1.59 -6.84 -2.41
CA ASP A 143 1.54 -6.34 -3.80
C ASP A 143 1.97 -4.85 -3.86
N VAL A 144 3.07 -4.58 -4.55
CA VAL A 144 3.60 -3.23 -4.80
C VAL A 144 3.19 -2.78 -6.21
N ASP A 145 2.60 -1.57 -6.32
CA ASP A 145 1.98 -1.09 -7.56
C ASP A 145 2.89 -1.26 -8.81
N LYS A 146 2.35 -1.95 -9.82
CA LYS A 146 3.03 -2.41 -11.05
C LYS A 146 3.61 -1.29 -11.90
N LYS A 147 3.24 -0.02 -11.69
CA LYS A 147 3.92 1.11 -12.35
C LYS A 147 5.40 1.22 -11.97
N TYR A 148 5.80 0.76 -10.79
CA TYR A 148 7.21 0.67 -10.39
C TYR A 148 7.93 -0.54 -11.00
N HIS A 149 7.21 -1.60 -11.37
CA HIS A 149 7.79 -2.83 -11.94
C HIS A 149 8.49 -2.64 -13.30
N TYR A 150 8.07 -1.68 -14.12
CA TYR A 150 8.70 -1.47 -15.44
C TYR A 150 10.07 -0.76 -15.33
N GLN A 151 10.25 0.12 -14.33
CA GLN A 151 11.57 0.68 -13.99
C GLN A 151 12.45 -0.35 -13.24
N ARG A 152 11.82 -1.25 -12.47
CA ARG A 152 12.45 -2.33 -11.69
C ARG A 152 13.20 -3.38 -12.53
N LYS A 153 12.64 -3.84 -13.66
CA LYS A 153 13.32 -4.86 -14.50
C LYS A 153 14.62 -4.36 -15.15
N VAL A 154 14.72 -3.06 -15.43
CA VAL A 154 15.91 -2.48 -16.05
C VAL A 154 17.04 -2.31 -15.02
N ARG A 155 16.72 -2.05 -13.74
CA ARG A 155 17.69 -1.94 -12.63
C ARG A 155 18.02 -3.27 -11.93
N LYS A 156 17.13 -4.26 -11.89
CA LYS A 156 17.39 -5.55 -11.22
C LYS A 156 18.44 -6.39 -11.93
N GLY A 157 18.44 -6.40 -13.28
CA GLY A 157 19.49 -7.06 -14.07
C GLY A 157 20.91 -6.47 -13.90
N PHE A 158 21.04 -5.36 -13.18
CA PHE A 158 22.26 -4.61 -12.94
C PHE A 158 22.85 -4.90 -11.54
N LEU A 159 22.03 -5.12 -10.51
CA LEU A 159 22.51 -5.56 -9.18
C LEU A 159 22.77 -7.08 -9.10
N ASP A 160 22.17 -7.85 -10.00
CA ASP A 160 22.47 -9.28 -10.18
C ASP A 160 23.89 -9.53 -10.72
N GLN A 161 24.56 -8.49 -11.23
CA GLN A 161 25.95 -8.53 -11.72
C GLN A 161 26.98 -8.24 -10.63
N LEU A 162 26.55 -7.80 -9.44
CA LEU A 162 27.44 -7.55 -8.31
C LEU A 162 27.77 -8.87 -7.59
N SER A 163 29.04 -9.03 -7.22
CA SER A 163 29.47 -10.11 -6.33
C SER A 163 28.91 -9.92 -4.91
N ASP A 164 28.91 -10.98 -4.11
CA ASP A 164 28.46 -10.92 -2.71
C ASP A 164 29.28 -9.92 -1.88
N GLU A 165 30.57 -9.80 -2.17
CA GLU A 165 31.48 -8.82 -1.56
C GLU A 165 31.13 -7.38 -1.97
N GLN A 166 30.79 -7.15 -3.24
CA GLN A 166 30.37 -5.83 -3.73
C GLN A 166 29.01 -5.42 -3.17
N ARG A 167 28.09 -6.38 -2.96
CA ARG A 167 26.80 -6.13 -2.30
C ARG A 167 26.99 -5.74 -0.84
N ALA A 168 27.83 -6.46 -0.11
CA ALA A 168 28.16 -6.13 1.28
C ALA A 168 28.84 -4.75 1.39
N ALA A 169 29.78 -4.44 0.49
CA ALA A 169 30.42 -3.12 0.44
C ALA A 169 29.43 -2.00 0.09
N LEU A 170 28.49 -2.26 -0.84
CA LEU A 170 27.46 -1.30 -1.22
C LEU A 170 26.50 -1.02 -0.07
N GLN A 171 26.15 -2.05 0.70
CA GLN A 171 25.32 -1.93 1.90
C GLN A 171 25.99 -1.04 2.96
N VAL A 172 27.30 -1.23 3.21
CA VAL A 172 28.06 -0.39 4.14
C VAL A 172 28.16 1.06 3.63
N ALA A 173 28.39 1.26 2.34
CA ALA A 173 28.46 2.59 1.74
C ALA A 173 27.10 3.33 1.79
N ARG A 174 25.99 2.60 1.61
CA ARG A 174 24.62 3.12 1.76
C ARG A 174 24.35 3.60 3.18
N GLN A 175 24.69 2.79 4.18
CA GLN A 175 24.53 3.15 5.60
C GLN A 175 25.32 4.41 5.98
N ALA A 176 26.49 4.62 5.36
CA ALA A 176 27.30 5.82 5.56
C ALA A 176 26.86 7.03 4.70
N ASN A 177 25.86 6.87 3.84
CA ASN A 177 25.48 7.82 2.79
C ASN A 177 26.69 8.27 1.93
N ASP A 178 27.65 7.36 1.71
CA ASP A 178 28.88 7.63 0.99
C ASP A 178 28.68 7.39 -0.51
N ARG A 179 28.26 8.46 -1.18
CA ARG A 179 28.00 8.46 -2.62
C ARG A 179 29.25 8.21 -3.46
N ALA A 180 30.44 8.57 -2.97
CA ALA A 180 31.67 8.35 -3.71
C ALA A 180 32.01 6.86 -3.72
N THR A 181 31.87 6.19 -2.58
CA THR A 181 32.12 4.76 -2.45
C THR A 181 31.07 3.93 -3.21
N MET A 182 29.79 4.33 -3.16
CA MET A 182 28.76 3.70 -4.00
C MET A 182 29.09 3.79 -5.49
N GLN A 183 29.53 4.96 -5.97
CA GLN A 183 29.90 5.14 -7.38
C GLN A 183 31.13 4.29 -7.75
N ALA A 184 32.14 4.20 -6.87
CA ALA A 184 33.32 3.38 -7.10
C ALA A 184 32.98 1.89 -7.22
N ILE A 185 32.05 1.37 -6.41
CA ILE A 185 31.59 -0.02 -6.48
C ILE A 185 30.89 -0.29 -7.82
N PHE A 186 30.08 0.66 -8.31
CA PHE A 186 29.45 0.54 -9.62
C PHE A 186 30.48 0.62 -10.76
N ASP A 187 31.42 1.55 -10.71
CA ASP A 187 32.45 1.68 -11.73
C ASP A 187 33.34 0.42 -11.80
N GLU A 188 33.68 -0.17 -10.64
CA GLU A 188 34.43 -1.42 -10.54
C GLU A 188 33.66 -2.62 -11.09
N ALA A 189 32.34 -2.65 -10.92
CA ALA A 189 31.48 -3.65 -11.54
C ALA A 189 31.30 -3.47 -13.07
N GLY A 190 31.97 -2.48 -13.67
CA GLY A 190 31.84 -2.16 -15.11
C GLY A 190 30.51 -1.47 -15.44
N ILE A 191 29.85 -0.96 -14.42
CA ILE A 191 28.51 -0.44 -14.48
C ILE A 191 28.59 1.09 -14.67
N VAL A 192 28.73 1.50 -15.94
CA VAL A 192 28.82 2.93 -16.27
C VAL A 192 27.44 3.57 -16.22
N ASN A 193 27.29 4.57 -15.37
CA ASN A 193 26.11 5.42 -15.30
C ASN A 193 26.00 6.21 -16.61
N ARG A 194 25.26 5.71 -17.61
CA ARG A 194 24.85 6.54 -18.76
C ARG A 194 23.82 7.53 -18.23
N GLY A 195 24.29 8.76 -17.99
CA GLY A 195 23.47 9.89 -17.55
C GLY A 195 22.27 10.17 -18.44
#